data_AF-A0A074XHQ0-F1
#
_entry.id   AF-A0A074XHQ0-F1
#
_cell.length_a   1.000
_cell.length_b   1.000
_cell.length_c   1.000
_cell.angle_alpha   90.00
_cell.angle_beta   90.00
_cell.angle_gamma   90.00
#
_symmetry.space_group_name_H-M   'P 1'
#
loop_
_entity.id
_entity.type
_entity.pdbx_description
1 polymer ?
#
loop_
_entity_poly.entity_id
_entity_poly.type
_entity_poly.pdbx_seq_one_letter_code
_entity_poly.pdbx_strand_id
1 'polypeptide(L)'
;MMGALHTALRLLTQSVRQTRIPAEIINLADLLVLDIQAKVLPPSYDAHLHLLSFYKESAAFEKGNAFWSWLLKQGDDYVNANLYGVALELFAFQGRPAEDTEALYEKALARFPGVFLEYHLAHNAVIADRSQPTAISGIPRALLQGILTARILRGDAKNAYLTLDTTLRLFPTHVPSRFITLFVQERPLDEAYKVFFLACRAGATPGHDALKILLTRMRKVAALSPTENAAVLRAMVMACYAHTTSGAALNNKSLNELVIAITGSLKDHVYTKKSSDQLRPVTDAISALIADLFGVWAAQNSPPGIASFNSMIANLAGRGKRKDILDQTLETMQHIGLKPNTVTLRSILAAAGDMNDAEAIRSAWTDLVANRIATGAALELVDWQNLLNAARRINDPEYVQQQLINFQHIVPHHILDRMSTALQGENFSRLQKENQNVSQESTMATAELLKVIEVLQRDVKYMAENAQSGRNFYEDPLSLSLAKHSGVYANVPEQHIRTVYDEMTTDTPALEILPESSPEPEAEKQPAAMSPTGFPLDELRYENWKTINELLFDARLHDQQYMDIVDESIKLGTPPPSRDMELGNVPKLAEFAGLSDPTSKHANDRQDTLNDKQVTLDEFREKIYELRGRKA
;
A
#
# COMPACT_ATOMS: atom_id res chain seq x y z
N MET A 1 16.69 -15.03 -24.47
CA MET A 1 16.02 -16.29 -24.08
C MET A 1 15.68 -16.36 -22.59
N MET A 2 16.67 -16.29 -21.68
CA MET A 2 16.39 -16.36 -20.22
C MET A 2 15.49 -15.23 -19.70
N GLY A 3 15.63 -14.00 -20.21
CA GLY A 3 14.68 -12.92 -19.92
C GLY A 3 13.25 -13.22 -20.40
N ALA A 4 13.08 -13.86 -21.56
CA ALA A 4 11.76 -14.25 -22.08
C ALA A 4 11.12 -15.37 -21.25
N LEU A 5 11.93 -16.34 -20.79
CA LEU A 5 11.50 -17.39 -19.86
C LEU A 5 10.96 -16.80 -18.55
N HIS A 6 11.72 -15.88 -17.96
CA HIS A 6 11.33 -15.20 -16.73
C HIS A 6 10.06 -14.33 -16.92
N THR A 7 9.95 -13.62 -18.04
CA THR A 7 8.73 -12.89 -18.40
C THR A 7 7.52 -13.83 -18.57
N ALA A 8 7.71 -14.99 -19.19
CA ALA A 8 6.64 -15.98 -19.36
C ALA A 8 6.10 -16.47 -18.00
N LEU A 9 6.97 -16.70 -17.01
CA LEU A 9 6.55 -17.02 -15.64
C LEU A 9 5.69 -15.90 -15.04
N ARG A 10 6.10 -14.63 -15.21
CA ARG A 10 5.38 -13.47 -14.65
C ARG A 10 4.02 -13.22 -15.29
N LEU A 11 3.85 -13.62 -16.55
CA LEU A 11 2.58 -13.55 -17.26
C LEU A 11 1.57 -14.63 -16.79
N LEU A 12 2.02 -15.67 -16.08
CA LEU A 12 1.10 -16.63 -15.47
C LEU A 12 0.28 -15.96 -14.36
N THR A 13 -1.00 -16.35 -14.30
CA THR A 13 -1.89 -15.89 -13.23
C THR A 13 -1.32 -16.30 -11.86
N GLN A 14 -1.61 -15.50 -10.84
CA GLN A 14 -1.11 -15.76 -9.49
C GLN A 14 -1.54 -17.13 -8.97
N SER A 15 -2.77 -17.55 -9.29
CA SER A 15 -3.27 -18.89 -8.93
C SER A 15 -2.46 -20.01 -9.57
N VAL A 16 -2.08 -19.88 -10.85
CA VAL A 16 -1.25 -20.87 -11.55
C VAL A 16 0.17 -20.90 -10.96
N ARG A 17 0.76 -19.73 -10.67
CA ARG A 17 2.09 -19.66 -10.01
C ARG A 17 2.10 -20.33 -8.64
N GLN A 18 1.01 -20.22 -7.89
CA GLN A 18 0.88 -20.78 -6.55
C GLN A 18 0.52 -22.27 -6.53
N THR A 19 -0.17 -22.77 -7.55
CA THR A 19 -0.71 -24.15 -7.54
C THR A 19 0.01 -25.10 -8.48
N ARG A 20 0.45 -24.65 -9.66
CA ARG A 20 1.14 -25.50 -10.66
C ARG A 20 1.81 -24.68 -11.76
N ILE A 21 3.13 -24.53 -11.69
CA ILE A 21 3.92 -23.98 -12.80
C ILE A 21 4.08 -25.07 -13.89
N PRO A 22 3.92 -24.75 -15.18
CA PRO A 22 4.12 -25.71 -16.27
C PRO A 22 5.49 -26.38 -16.24
N ALA A 23 5.53 -27.70 -16.40
CA ALA A 23 6.76 -28.49 -16.30
C ALA A 23 7.77 -28.13 -17.39
N GLU A 24 7.30 -27.73 -18.57
CA GLU A 24 8.11 -27.33 -19.71
C GLU A 24 8.96 -26.08 -19.38
N ILE A 25 8.39 -25.13 -18.63
CA ILE A 25 9.08 -23.90 -18.23
C ILE A 25 10.19 -24.22 -17.22
N ILE A 26 9.92 -25.11 -16.25
CA ILE A 26 10.92 -25.55 -15.26
C ILE A 26 12.04 -26.32 -15.96
N ASN A 27 11.71 -27.27 -16.84
CA ASN A 27 12.68 -28.08 -17.57
C ASN A 27 13.59 -27.22 -18.45
N LEU A 28 13.04 -26.17 -19.08
CA LEU A 28 13.85 -25.23 -19.88
C LEU A 28 14.81 -24.42 -18.99
N ALA A 29 14.39 -23.98 -17.80
CA ALA A 29 15.28 -23.30 -16.86
C ALA A 29 16.45 -24.21 -16.44
N ASP A 30 16.15 -25.46 -16.11
CA ASP A 30 17.14 -26.45 -15.68
C ASP A 30 18.13 -26.78 -16.81
N LEU A 31 17.65 -26.94 -18.04
CA LEU A 31 18.52 -27.15 -19.21
C LEU A 31 19.49 -25.99 -19.41
N LEU A 32 19.00 -24.75 -19.32
CA LEU A 32 19.85 -23.56 -19.46
C LEU A 32 20.92 -23.45 -18.36
N VAL A 33 20.59 -23.86 -17.13
CA VAL A 33 21.58 -23.97 -16.05
C VAL A 33 22.64 -25.02 -16.37
N LEU A 34 22.23 -26.19 -16.86
CA LEU A 34 23.17 -27.25 -17.25
C LEU A 34 24.11 -26.78 -18.38
N ASP A 35 23.59 -26.07 -19.38
CA ASP A 35 24.40 -25.54 -20.48
C ASP A 35 25.42 -24.49 -20.00
N ILE A 36 25.04 -23.62 -19.05
CA ILE A 36 25.96 -22.68 -18.39
C ILE A 36 27.03 -23.45 -17.59
N GLN A 37 26.62 -24.46 -16.83
CA GLN A 37 27.53 -25.27 -16.01
C GLN A 37 28.51 -26.07 -16.85
N ALA A 38 28.06 -26.58 -17.99
CA ALA A 38 28.88 -27.26 -18.99
C ALA A 38 29.73 -26.29 -19.82
N LYS A 39 29.62 -24.97 -19.60
CA LYS A 39 30.32 -23.92 -20.35
C LYS A 39 30.02 -23.94 -21.85
N VAL A 40 28.86 -24.48 -22.23
CA VAL A 40 28.32 -24.40 -23.60
C VAL A 40 27.87 -22.98 -23.89
N LEU A 41 27.33 -22.29 -22.88
CA LEU A 41 26.96 -20.89 -22.95
C LEU A 41 28.03 -20.01 -22.27
N PRO A 42 28.34 -18.82 -22.84
CA PRO A 42 29.28 -17.89 -22.22
C PRO A 42 28.70 -17.31 -20.91
N PRO A 43 29.55 -16.89 -19.97
CA PRO A 43 29.10 -16.23 -18.74
C PRO A 43 28.34 -14.94 -19.06
N SER A 44 27.22 -14.73 -18.38
CA SER A 44 26.43 -13.50 -18.50
C SER A 44 25.71 -13.20 -17.19
N TYR A 45 25.97 -12.03 -16.61
CA TYR A 45 25.34 -11.63 -15.35
C TYR A 45 23.82 -11.53 -15.46
N ASP A 46 23.31 -10.98 -16.58
CA ASP A 46 21.87 -10.81 -16.81
C ASP A 46 21.17 -12.17 -16.96
N ALA A 47 21.81 -13.12 -17.64
CA ALA A 47 21.37 -14.51 -17.74
C ALA A 47 21.24 -15.16 -16.35
N HIS A 48 22.31 -15.07 -15.55
CA HIS A 48 22.33 -15.64 -14.20
C HIS A 48 21.27 -14.99 -13.29
N LEU A 49 21.09 -13.67 -13.39
CA LEU A 49 20.10 -12.91 -12.64
C LEU A 49 18.68 -13.38 -12.93
N HIS A 50 18.34 -13.57 -14.22
CA HIS A 50 17.01 -14.04 -14.60
C HIS A 50 16.74 -15.47 -14.15
N LEU A 51 17.73 -16.36 -14.18
CA LEU A 51 17.60 -17.74 -13.70
C LEU A 51 17.43 -17.80 -12.18
N LEU A 52 18.21 -17.04 -11.41
CA LEU A 52 18.03 -16.96 -9.94
C LEU A 52 16.67 -16.34 -9.58
N SER A 53 16.25 -15.29 -10.30
CA SER A 53 14.93 -14.68 -10.10
C SER A 53 13.80 -15.66 -10.43
N PHE A 54 13.97 -16.47 -11.48
CA PHE A 54 13.04 -17.54 -11.83
C PHE A 54 12.90 -18.57 -10.71
N TYR A 55 14.02 -19.07 -10.15
CA TYR A 55 13.97 -20.04 -9.05
C TYR A 55 13.36 -19.46 -7.77
N LYS A 56 13.59 -18.18 -7.49
CA LYS A 56 12.93 -17.45 -6.41
C LYS A 56 11.41 -17.38 -6.62
N GLU A 57 10.97 -16.89 -7.79
CA GLU A 57 9.53 -16.69 -8.10
C GLU A 57 8.75 -18.01 -8.25
N SER A 58 9.44 -19.10 -8.59
CA SER A 58 8.88 -20.44 -8.67
C SER A 58 8.96 -21.26 -7.37
N ALA A 59 9.47 -20.65 -6.29
CA ALA A 59 9.72 -21.31 -5.00
C ALA A 59 10.63 -22.56 -5.09
N ALA A 60 11.42 -22.69 -6.16
CA ALA A 60 12.40 -23.76 -6.36
C ALA A 60 13.75 -23.42 -5.69
N PHE A 61 13.71 -23.12 -4.38
CA PHE A 61 14.83 -22.56 -3.63
C PHE A 61 16.08 -23.44 -3.66
N GLU A 62 15.94 -24.76 -3.54
CA GLU A 62 17.09 -25.67 -3.55
C GLU A 62 17.86 -25.63 -4.88
N LYS A 63 17.15 -25.53 -6.01
CA LYS A 63 17.78 -25.38 -7.32
C LYS A 63 18.49 -24.04 -7.44
N GLY A 64 17.85 -22.97 -6.98
CA GLY A 64 18.46 -21.63 -6.92
C GLY A 64 19.73 -21.61 -6.05
N ASN A 65 19.70 -22.27 -4.89
CA ASN A 65 20.83 -22.39 -3.97
C ASN A 65 22.00 -23.17 -4.58
N ALA A 66 21.71 -24.28 -5.26
CA ALA A 66 22.71 -25.08 -5.95
C ALA A 66 23.37 -24.27 -7.07
N PHE A 67 22.57 -23.56 -7.87
CA PHE A 67 23.08 -22.72 -8.95
C PHE A 67 23.92 -21.56 -8.42
N TRP A 68 23.45 -20.84 -7.39
CA TRP A 68 24.22 -19.79 -6.71
C TRP A 68 25.56 -20.29 -6.17
N SER A 69 25.55 -21.43 -5.49
CA SER A 69 26.75 -22.05 -4.93
C SER A 69 27.76 -22.45 -6.01
N TRP A 70 27.27 -22.87 -7.19
CA TRP A 70 28.13 -23.16 -8.34
C TRP A 70 28.74 -21.88 -8.92
N LEU A 71 27.93 -20.83 -9.11
CA LEU A 71 28.36 -19.53 -9.65
C LEU A 71 29.46 -18.91 -8.80
N LEU A 72 29.31 -18.93 -7.47
CA LEU A 72 30.30 -18.40 -6.52
C LEU A 72 31.70 -19.00 -6.69
N LYS A 73 31.80 -20.26 -7.15
CA LYS A 73 33.06 -20.98 -7.33
C LYS A 73 33.78 -20.67 -8.65
N GLN A 74 33.11 -20.06 -9.63
CA GLN A 74 33.68 -19.89 -10.98
C GLN A 74 34.59 -18.66 -11.15
N GLY A 75 34.53 -17.69 -10.23
CA GLY A 75 35.28 -16.42 -10.32
C GLY A 75 34.41 -15.23 -10.72
N ASP A 76 35.03 -14.07 -10.88
CA ASP A 76 34.31 -12.79 -11.02
C ASP A 76 33.60 -12.63 -12.37
N ASP A 77 33.98 -13.35 -13.41
CA ASP A 77 33.28 -13.36 -14.71
C ASP A 77 31.83 -13.88 -14.61
N TYR A 78 31.49 -14.60 -13.53
CA TYR A 78 30.18 -15.22 -13.34
C TYR A 78 29.31 -14.51 -12.30
N VAL A 79 29.91 -13.71 -11.42
CA VAL A 79 29.22 -13.05 -10.31
C VAL A 79 29.59 -11.57 -10.21
N ASN A 80 28.59 -10.72 -9.99
CA ASN A 80 28.77 -9.30 -9.69
C ASN A 80 27.91 -8.89 -8.49
N ALA A 81 28.08 -7.66 -8.00
CA ALA A 81 27.33 -7.15 -6.85
C ALA A 81 25.80 -7.20 -7.05
N ASN A 82 25.29 -7.00 -8.27
CA ASN A 82 23.85 -7.10 -8.55
C ASN A 82 23.33 -8.53 -8.39
N LEU A 83 24.13 -9.54 -8.74
CA LEU A 83 23.77 -10.94 -8.58
C LEU A 83 23.72 -11.36 -7.11
N TYR A 84 24.59 -10.82 -6.26
CA TYR A 84 24.47 -10.96 -4.79
C TYR A 84 23.13 -10.39 -4.29
N GLY A 85 22.67 -9.27 -4.84
CA GLY A 85 21.35 -8.73 -4.54
C GLY A 85 20.20 -9.70 -4.82
N VAL A 86 20.26 -10.41 -5.94
CA VAL A 86 19.24 -11.40 -6.32
C VAL A 86 19.34 -12.66 -5.45
N ALA A 87 20.56 -13.07 -5.09
CA ALA A 87 20.79 -14.16 -4.14
C ALA A 87 20.28 -13.82 -2.72
N LEU A 88 20.45 -12.57 -2.27
CA LEU A 88 19.85 -12.08 -1.02
C LEU A 88 18.33 -12.20 -1.06
N GLU A 89 17.68 -11.79 -2.15
CA GLU A 89 16.24 -11.99 -2.30
C GLU A 89 15.87 -13.48 -2.25
N LEU A 90 16.60 -14.36 -2.96
CA LEU A 90 16.37 -15.81 -2.90
C LEU A 90 16.43 -16.34 -1.46
N PHE A 91 17.45 -15.93 -0.69
CA PHE A 91 17.65 -16.37 0.70
C PHE A 91 16.56 -15.81 1.63
N ALA A 92 16.16 -14.55 1.41
CA ALA A 92 15.10 -13.92 2.17
C ALA A 92 13.75 -14.62 1.96
N PHE A 93 13.37 -14.90 0.70
CA PHE A 93 12.13 -15.62 0.38
C PHE A 93 12.15 -17.10 0.79
N GLN A 94 13.33 -17.74 0.81
CA GLN A 94 13.48 -19.07 1.40
C GLN A 94 13.27 -19.05 2.93
N GLY A 95 13.43 -17.89 3.57
CA GLY A 95 13.27 -17.73 5.02
C GLY A 95 14.54 -18.00 5.82
N ARG A 96 15.74 -17.82 5.23
CA ARG A 96 17.01 -17.96 5.96
C ARG A 96 17.13 -16.95 7.12
N PRO A 97 17.97 -17.22 8.15
CA PRO A 97 18.25 -16.27 9.23
C PRO A 97 18.80 -14.93 8.74
N ALA A 98 18.56 -13.86 9.49
CA ALA A 98 19.07 -12.52 9.15
C ALA A 98 20.60 -12.47 9.08
N GLU A 99 21.28 -13.18 10.00
CA GLU A 99 22.73 -13.32 10.07
C GLU A 99 23.33 -13.83 8.74
N ASP A 100 22.70 -14.83 8.11
CA ASP A 100 23.14 -15.37 6.82
C ASP A 100 23.05 -14.33 5.71
N THR A 101 21.99 -13.52 5.70
CA THR A 101 21.79 -12.49 4.68
C THR A 101 22.70 -11.28 4.89
N GLU A 102 22.94 -10.86 6.14
CA GLU A 102 23.90 -9.79 6.43
C GLU A 102 25.33 -10.23 6.08
N ALA A 103 25.73 -11.45 6.46
CA ALA A 103 27.04 -12.00 6.09
C ALA A 103 27.22 -12.11 4.56
N LEU A 104 26.15 -12.41 3.81
CA LEU A 104 26.19 -12.41 2.35
C LEU A 104 26.35 -10.99 1.77
N TYR A 105 25.69 -10.01 2.38
CA TYR A 105 25.80 -8.60 2.01
C TYR A 105 27.21 -8.05 2.28
N GLU A 106 27.78 -8.29 3.45
CA GLU A 106 29.16 -7.90 3.81
C GLU A 106 30.19 -8.51 2.84
N LYS A 107 30.03 -9.80 2.49
CA LYS A 107 30.86 -10.45 1.48
C LYS A 107 30.78 -9.77 0.12
N ALA A 108 29.59 -9.29 -0.28
CA ALA A 108 29.42 -8.55 -1.52
C ALA A 108 30.17 -7.21 -1.50
N LEU A 109 30.08 -6.47 -0.37
CA LEU A 109 30.78 -5.20 -0.19
C LEU A 109 32.30 -5.37 -0.25
N ALA A 110 32.83 -6.41 0.40
CA ALA A 110 34.26 -6.69 0.43
C ALA A 110 34.81 -7.21 -0.92
N ARG A 111 34.02 -7.99 -1.67
CA ARG A 111 34.47 -8.64 -2.92
C ARG A 111 34.59 -7.67 -4.10
N PHE A 112 33.79 -6.59 -4.14
CA PHE A 112 33.76 -5.66 -5.28
C PHE A 112 34.21 -4.24 -4.89
N PRO A 113 35.51 -4.01 -4.66
CA PRO A 113 36.03 -2.75 -4.12
C PRO A 113 36.06 -1.59 -5.14
N GLY A 114 35.78 -1.83 -6.43
CA GLY A 114 36.00 -0.86 -7.52
C GLY A 114 35.26 0.47 -7.41
N VAL A 115 34.31 0.59 -6.47
CA VAL A 115 33.58 1.83 -6.17
C VAL A 115 33.59 2.15 -4.66
N PHE A 116 34.49 1.55 -3.86
CA PHE A 116 34.50 1.68 -2.39
C PHE A 116 33.09 1.52 -1.78
N LEU A 117 32.39 0.46 -2.19
CA LEU A 117 30.98 0.22 -1.89
C LEU A 117 30.69 0.20 -0.39
N GLU A 118 31.62 -0.35 0.40
CA GLU A 118 31.53 -0.40 1.85
C GLU A 118 31.32 1.00 2.45
N TYR A 119 32.06 2.00 1.99
CA TYR A 119 31.86 3.39 2.41
C TYR A 119 30.58 3.97 1.82
N HIS A 120 30.40 3.96 0.49
CA HIS A 120 29.26 4.67 -0.11
C HIS A 120 27.89 4.11 0.30
N LEU A 121 27.80 2.83 0.62
CA LEU A 121 26.57 2.18 1.09
C LEU A 121 26.42 2.16 2.61
N ALA A 122 27.42 2.64 3.37
CA ALA A 122 27.26 2.84 4.80
C ALA A 122 26.19 3.90 5.08
N HIS A 123 25.36 3.66 6.09
CA HIS A 123 24.27 4.55 6.48
C HIS A 123 24.74 5.90 7.05
N ASN A 124 26.03 6.02 7.34
CA ASN A 124 26.67 7.17 7.96
C ASN A 124 27.65 7.89 7.02
N ALA A 125 27.68 7.50 5.74
CA ALA A 125 28.60 8.09 4.78
C ALA A 125 28.15 9.48 4.34
N VAL A 126 29.14 10.37 4.23
CA VAL A 126 28.97 11.75 3.80
C VAL A 126 28.94 11.83 2.26
N ILE A 127 28.20 12.79 1.72
CA ILE A 127 28.23 13.15 0.30
C ILE A 127 28.94 14.49 0.13
N ALA A 128 29.75 14.61 -0.93
CA ALA A 128 30.60 15.79 -1.14
C ALA A 128 29.80 17.09 -1.32
N ASP A 129 28.72 17.04 -2.11
CA ASP A 129 27.80 18.17 -2.30
C ASP A 129 26.35 17.69 -2.15
N ARG A 130 25.65 18.21 -1.14
CA ARG A 130 24.26 17.86 -0.85
C ARG A 130 23.27 18.52 -1.82
N SER A 131 23.66 19.63 -2.41
CA SER A 131 22.83 20.43 -3.32
C SER A 131 22.77 19.83 -4.74
N GLN A 132 23.63 18.85 -5.04
CA GLN A 132 23.75 18.25 -6.36
C GLN A 132 23.36 16.75 -6.37
N PRO A 133 23.01 16.21 -7.56
CA PRO A 133 22.82 14.77 -7.72
C PRO A 133 24.09 14.00 -7.41
N THR A 134 23.94 12.83 -6.79
CA THR A 134 25.08 11.98 -6.44
C THR A 134 25.66 11.30 -7.69
N ALA A 135 26.87 11.68 -8.12
CA ALA A 135 27.53 11.17 -9.33
C ALA A 135 28.46 9.97 -9.05
N ILE A 136 27.99 8.95 -8.34
CA ILE A 136 28.78 7.73 -8.08
C ILE A 136 28.39 6.66 -9.10
N SER A 137 29.27 6.41 -10.06
CA SER A 137 29.07 5.37 -11.09
C SER A 137 29.19 3.97 -10.47
N GLY A 138 28.32 3.04 -10.88
CA GLY A 138 28.46 1.62 -10.52
C GLY A 138 27.82 1.18 -9.20
N ILE A 139 27.01 2.02 -8.54
CA ILE A 139 26.27 1.59 -7.33
C ILE A 139 25.27 0.47 -7.67
N PRO A 140 25.39 -0.72 -7.04
CA PRO A 140 24.55 -1.88 -7.38
C PRO A 140 23.16 -1.75 -6.74
N ARG A 141 22.19 -1.19 -7.47
CA ARG A 141 20.80 -1.04 -7.00
C ARG A 141 20.14 -2.36 -6.61
N ALA A 142 20.47 -3.45 -7.30
CA ALA A 142 19.93 -4.77 -6.97
C ALA A 142 20.46 -5.28 -5.62
N LEU A 143 21.70 -4.93 -5.25
CA LEU A 143 22.27 -5.27 -3.95
C LEU A 143 21.50 -4.57 -2.82
N LEU A 144 21.26 -3.27 -2.95
CA LEU A 144 20.45 -2.48 -2.00
C LEU A 144 19.02 -3.02 -1.91
N GLN A 145 18.39 -3.36 -3.04
CA GLN A 145 17.07 -3.99 -3.05
C GLN A 145 17.07 -5.33 -2.30
N GLY A 146 18.09 -6.16 -2.54
CA GLY A 146 18.21 -7.49 -1.94
C GLY A 146 18.32 -7.41 -0.42
N ILE A 147 19.23 -6.58 0.10
CA ILE A 147 19.42 -6.44 1.54
C ILE A 147 18.23 -5.77 2.22
N LEU A 148 17.59 -4.77 1.60
CA LEU A 148 16.34 -4.21 2.11
C LEU A 148 15.26 -5.28 2.23
N THR A 149 15.12 -6.13 1.20
CA THR A 149 14.12 -7.21 1.17
C THR A 149 14.38 -8.20 2.30
N ALA A 150 15.63 -8.59 2.52
CA ALA A 150 16.01 -9.44 3.63
C ALA A 150 15.66 -8.82 4.99
N ARG A 151 16.08 -7.57 5.22
CA ARG A 151 15.83 -6.84 6.49
C ARG A 151 14.34 -6.73 6.82
N ILE A 152 13.52 -6.30 5.85
CA ILE A 152 12.06 -6.20 6.05
C ILE A 152 11.44 -7.57 6.34
N LEU A 153 11.73 -8.60 5.52
CA LEU A 153 11.13 -9.93 5.68
C LEU A 153 11.60 -10.66 6.95
N ARG A 154 12.68 -10.21 7.59
CA ARG A 154 13.13 -10.71 8.90
C ARG A 154 12.64 -9.84 10.07
N GLY A 155 12.02 -8.70 9.79
CA GLY A 155 11.55 -7.76 10.82
C GLY A 155 12.65 -6.91 11.43
N ASP A 156 13.78 -6.72 10.73
CA ASP A 156 14.81 -5.76 11.11
C ASP A 156 14.43 -4.37 10.56
N ALA A 157 13.45 -3.74 11.19
CA ALA A 157 12.90 -2.47 10.73
C ALA A 157 13.95 -1.36 10.77
N LYS A 158 14.78 -1.32 11.82
CA LYS A 158 15.84 -0.32 11.99
C LYS A 158 16.78 -0.31 10.78
N ASN A 159 17.37 -1.46 10.45
CA ASN A 159 18.32 -1.50 9.34
C ASN A 159 17.62 -1.35 7.98
N ALA A 160 16.35 -1.78 7.85
CA ALA A 160 15.56 -1.49 6.66
C ALA A 160 15.41 0.03 6.41
N TYR A 161 15.05 0.81 7.44
CA TYR A 161 14.95 2.27 7.34
C TYR A 161 16.29 2.95 7.09
N LEU A 162 17.38 2.47 7.68
CA LEU A 162 18.74 2.96 7.36
C LEU A 162 19.14 2.64 5.91
N THR A 163 18.62 1.55 5.33
CA THR A 163 18.82 1.20 3.91
C THR A 163 18.03 2.14 3.00
N LEU A 164 16.81 2.49 3.40
CA LEU A 164 15.98 3.49 2.71
C LEU A 164 16.65 4.87 2.75
N ASP A 165 17.16 5.27 3.91
CA ASP A 165 17.93 6.51 4.09
C ASP A 165 19.17 6.57 3.20
N THR A 166 19.95 5.49 3.17
CA THR A 166 21.09 5.33 2.24
C THR A 166 20.64 5.50 0.79
N THR A 167 19.49 4.94 0.42
CA THR A 167 18.94 5.04 -0.93
C THR A 167 18.50 6.46 -1.26
N LEU A 168 17.87 7.18 -0.33
CA LEU A 168 17.47 8.59 -0.48
C LEU A 168 18.68 9.52 -0.55
N ARG A 169 19.75 9.20 0.18
CA ARG A 169 21.03 9.91 0.12
C ARG A 169 21.75 9.68 -1.21
N LEU A 170 21.61 8.52 -1.83
CA LEU A 170 22.28 8.25 -3.12
C LEU A 170 21.40 8.66 -4.32
N PHE A 171 20.08 8.53 -4.20
CA PHE A 171 19.11 8.72 -5.28
C PHE A 171 17.92 9.55 -4.78
N PRO A 172 18.11 10.83 -4.43
CA PRO A 172 17.10 11.64 -3.72
C PRO A 172 15.78 11.79 -4.47
N THR A 173 15.77 11.67 -5.80
CA THR A 173 14.57 11.79 -6.65
C THR A 173 14.21 10.50 -7.39
N HIS A 174 14.99 9.44 -7.23
CA HIS A 174 14.91 8.21 -8.05
C HIS A 174 14.87 6.95 -7.19
N VAL A 175 14.08 6.98 -6.11
CA VAL A 175 13.88 5.82 -5.24
C VAL A 175 13.18 4.71 -6.02
N PRO A 176 13.71 3.47 -6.02
CA PRO A 176 13.07 2.38 -6.75
C PRO A 176 11.66 2.08 -6.21
N SER A 177 10.67 2.01 -7.09
CA SER A 177 9.26 1.72 -6.74
C SER A 177 9.06 0.43 -5.91
N ARG A 178 9.93 -0.57 -6.10
CA ARG A 178 9.93 -1.82 -5.33
C ARG A 178 10.27 -1.61 -3.84
N PHE A 179 11.08 -0.61 -3.49
CA PHE A 179 11.36 -0.26 -2.09
C PHE A 179 10.06 0.18 -1.42
N ILE A 180 9.38 1.14 -2.07
CA ILE A 180 8.15 1.73 -1.55
C ILE A 180 7.05 0.67 -1.43
N THR A 181 6.86 -0.16 -2.47
CA THR A 181 5.88 -1.26 -2.44
C THR A 181 6.12 -2.19 -1.24
N LEU A 182 7.37 -2.53 -0.94
CA LEU A 182 7.70 -3.45 0.14
C LEU A 182 7.40 -2.84 1.52
N PHE A 183 7.78 -1.58 1.77
CA PHE A 183 7.38 -0.88 3.01
C PHE A 183 5.86 -0.76 3.14
N VAL A 184 5.17 -0.41 2.04
CA VAL A 184 3.71 -0.27 2.02
C VAL A 184 2.99 -1.60 2.26
N GLN A 185 3.62 -2.74 1.93
CA GLN A 185 3.07 -4.07 2.18
C GLN A 185 3.32 -4.53 3.62
N GLU A 186 4.55 -4.40 4.11
CA GLU A 186 5.04 -5.15 5.27
C GLU A 186 5.07 -4.35 6.58
N ARG A 187 4.96 -3.01 6.52
CA ARG A 187 5.05 -2.15 7.72
C ARG A 187 3.67 -1.66 8.19
N PRO A 188 3.50 -1.24 9.45
CA PRO A 188 2.28 -0.61 9.95
C PRO A 188 1.74 0.51 9.05
N LEU A 189 0.43 0.77 9.09
CA LEU A 189 -0.23 1.66 8.14
C LEU A 189 0.33 3.09 8.18
N ASP A 190 0.63 3.62 9.37
CA ASP A 190 1.21 4.96 9.53
C ASP A 190 2.61 5.07 8.91
N GLU A 191 3.46 4.06 9.13
CA GLU A 191 4.78 3.93 8.50
C GLU A 191 4.66 3.82 6.97
N ALA A 192 3.74 2.98 6.49
CA ALA A 192 3.47 2.78 5.07
C ALA A 192 3.00 4.07 4.38
N TYR A 193 2.08 4.80 5.01
CA TYR A 193 1.60 6.10 4.55
C TYR A 193 2.76 7.11 4.44
N LYS A 194 3.56 7.23 5.51
CA LYS A 194 4.70 8.15 5.58
C LYS A 194 5.76 7.83 4.52
N VAL A 195 6.11 6.55 4.31
CA VAL A 195 7.05 6.13 3.25
C VAL A 195 6.50 6.39 1.85
N PHE A 196 5.21 6.17 1.62
CA PHE A 196 4.57 6.47 0.34
C PHE A 196 4.66 7.97 0.01
N PHE A 197 4.30 8.83 0.96
CA PHE A 197 4.35 10.28 0.80
C PHE A 197 5.78 10.81 0.70
N LEU A 198 6.74 10.21 1.41
CA LEU A 198 8.16 10.54 1.27
C LEU A 198 8.63 10.36 -0.19
N ALA A 199 8.22 9.26 -0.83
CA ALA A 199 8.55 9.00 -2.23
C ALA A 199 7.85 10.00 -3.18
N CYS A 200 6.56 10.28 -2.95
CA CYS A 200 5.83 11.30 -3.71
C CYS A 200 6.48 12.69 -3.57
N ARG A 201 6.89 13.07 -2.35
CA ARG A 201 7.60 14.33 -2.06
C ARG A 201 8.90 14.44 -2.84
N ALA A 202 9.63 13.35 -3.02
CA ALA A 202 10.87 13.32 -3.80
C ALA A 202 10.65 13.40 -5.32
N GLY A 203 9.40 13.34 -5.80
CA GLY A 203 9.09 13.08 -7.21
C GLY A 203 9.47 11.65 -7.65
N ALA A 204 9.73 10.76 -6.70
CA ALA A 204 10.00 9.35 -6.94
C ALA A 204 8.66 8.61 -7.00
N THR A 205 8.08 8.55 -8.20
CA THR A 205 6.73 8.06 -8.42
C THR A 205 6.52 6.61 -7.94
N PRO A 206 5.73 6.37 -6.87
CA PRO A 206 5.41 5.01 -6.44
C PRO A 206 4.66 4.23 -7.53
N GLY A 207 4.75 2.90 -7.50
CA GLY A 207 4.01 2.06 -8.46
C GLY A 207 2.51 2.06 -8.16
N HIS A 208 1.67 1.84 -9.17
CA HIS A 208 0.21 1.79 -8.94
C HIS A 208 -0.21 0.67 -7.98
N ASP A 209 0.55 -0.42 -7.91
CA ASP A 209 0.27 -1.49 -6.95
C ASP A 209 0.53 -1.02 -5.51
N ALA A 210 1.55 -0.20 -5.26
CA ALA A 210 1.77 0.42 -3.95
C ALA A 210 0.60 1.32 -3.55
N LEU A 211 0.15 2.22 -4.45
CA LEU A 211 -1.02 3.06 -4.19
C LEU A 211 -2.25 2.19 -3.89
N LYS A 212 -2.54 1.18 -4.73
CA LYS A 212 -3.68 0.30 -4.53
C LYS A 212 -3.61 -0.45 -3.20
N ILE A 213 -2.43 -0.96 -2.81
CA ILE A 213 -2.25 -1.65 -1.52
C ILE A 213 -2.51 -0.68 -0.36
N LEU A 214 -1.93 0.52 -0.41
CA LEU A 214 -2.15 1.55 0.61
C LEU A 214 -3.64 1.91 0.76
N LEU A 215 -4.33 2.14 -0.36
CA LEU A 215 -5.78 2.42 -0.36
C LEU A 215 -6.59 1.23 0.17
N THR A 216 -6.25 0.00 -0.19
CA THR A 216 -6.90 -1.20 0.33
C THR A 216 -6.75 -1.34 1.84
N ARG A 217 -5.56 -1.01 2.36
CA ARG A 217 -5.24 -1.03 3.78
C ARG A 217 -6.05 0.02 4.54
N MET A 218 -5.98 1.29 4.11
CA MET A 218 -6.82 2.37 4.66
C MET A 218 -8.31 2.02 4.66
N ARG A 219 -8.85 1.45 3.57
CA ARG A 219 -10.26 1.03 3.50
C ARG A 219 -10.63 -0.07 4.52
N LYS A 220 -9.67 -0.92 4.90
CA LYS A 220 -9.89 -2.04 5.84
C LYS A 220 -9.80 -1.61 7.31
N VAL A 221 -9.26 -0.43 7.58
CA VAL A 221 -9.27 0.17 8.92
C VAL A 221 -10.71 0.22 9.42
N ALA A 222 -10.95 -0.37 10.59
CA ALA A 222 -12.25 -0.35 11.23
C ALA A 222 -12.47 1.02 11.87
N ALA A 223 -13.11 1.94 11.14
CA ALA A 223 -13.58 3.19 11.71
C ALA A 223 -14.74 2.93 12.69
N LEU A 224 -14.64 3.47 13.90
CA LEU A 224 -15.67 3.37 14.94
C LEU A 224 -16.73 4.47 14.80
N SER A 225 -16.43 5.53 14.04
CA SER A 225 -17.35 6.65 13.80
C SER A 225 -17.37 7.12 12.34
N PRO A 226 -18.44 7.81 11.90
CA PRO A 226 -18.48 8.46 10.59
C PRO A 226 -17.36 9.49 10.39
N THR A 227 -16.96 10.22 11.44
CA THR A 227 -15.83 11.17 11.36
C THR A 227 -14.47 10.50 11.16
N GLU A 228 -14.21 9.37 11.79
CA GLU A 228 -13.00 8.57 11.56
C GLU A 228 -12.95 8.03 10.13
N ASN A 229 -14.09 7.53 9.64
CA ASN A 229 -14.23 7.12 8.24
C ASN A 229 -13.96 8.30 7.29
N ALA A 230 -14.41 9.51 7.63
CA ALA A 230 -14.12 10.71 6.86
C ALA A 230 -12.62 11.01 6.76
N ALA A 231 -11.90 10.98 7.89
CA ALA A 231 -10.46 11.21 7.90
C ALA A 231 -9.71 10.21 7.00
N VAL A 232 -10.07 8.93 7.07
CA VAL A 232 -9.51 7.88 6.21
C VAL A 232 -9.82 8.15 4.74
N LEU A 233 -11.06 8.51 4.38
CA LEU A 233 -11.44 8.83 3.01
C LEU A 233 -10.67 10.05 2.46
N ARG A 234 -10.47 11.09 3.29
CA ARG A 234 -9.66 12.26 2.92
C ARG A 234 -8.19 11.86 2.71
N ALA A 235 -7.65 11.00 3.55
CA ALA A 235 -6.29 10.47 3.40
C ALA A 235 -6.12 9.65 2.11
N MET A 236 -7.14 8.88 1.71
CA MET A 236 -7.17 8.17 0.42
C MET A 236 -7.14 9.15 -0.77
N VAL A 237 -7.93 10.22 -0.73
CA VAL A 237 -7.93 11.26 -1.79
C VAL A 237 -6.57 11.96 -1.84
N MET A 238 -5.98 12.28 -0.69
CA MET A 238 -4.65 12.89 -0.61
C MET A 238 -3.55 11.98 -1.17
N ALA A 239 -3.62 10.67 -0.91
CA ALA A 239 -2.66 9.70 -1.47
C ALA A 239 -2.75 9.62 -3.00
N CYS A 240 -3.96 9.67 -3.56
CA CYS A 240 -4.16 9.76 -5.02
C CYS A 240 -3.59 11.08 -5.58
N TYR A 241 -3.87 12.21 -4.93
CA TYR A 241 -3.33 13.50 -5.34
C TYR A 241 -1.80 13.51 -5.31
N ALA A 242 -1.18 13.05 -4.21
CA ALA A 242 0.26 12.95 -4.07
C ALA A 242 0.89 12.07 -5.17
N HIS A 243 0.24 10.95 -5.49
CA HIS A 243 0.68 10.05 -6.56
C HIS A 243 0.67 10.74 -7.93
N THR A 244 -0.41 11.48 -8.24
CA THR A 244 -0.51 12.24 -9.50
C THR A 244 0.54 13.34 -9.60
N THR A 245 0.69 14.15 -8.55
CA THR A 245 1.67 15.23 -8.51
C THR A 245 3.11 14.71 -8.55
N SER A 246 3.37 13.48 -8.08
CA SER A 246 4.69 12.84 -8.21
C SER A 246 5.04 12.39 -9.64
N GLY A 247 4.11 12.51 -10.59
CA GLY A 247 4.37 12.28 -12.02
C GLY A 247 3.73 11.04 -12.65
N ALA A 248 2.92 10.24 -11.93
CA ALA A 248 2.17 9.13 -12.54
C ALA A 248 0.68 9.48 -12.74
N ALA A 249 0.11 9.00 -13.84
CA ALA A 249 -1.34 8.99 -13.98
C ALA A 249 -2.00 8.06 -12.94
N LEU A 250 -3.25 8.32 -12.59
CA LEU A 250 -4.07 7.40 -11.81
C LEU A 250 -4.58 6.26 -12.68
N ASN A 251 -4.79 5.09 -12.08
CA ASN A 251 -5.40 3.95 -12.76
C ASN A 251 -6.71 3.50 -12.09
N ASN A 252 -7.46 2.65 -12.79
CA ASN A 252 -8.80 2.24 -12.36
C ASN A 252 -8.79 1.45 -11.04
N LYS A 253 -7.66 0.83 -10.68
CA LYS A 253 -7.52 0.12 -9.41
C LYS A 253 -7.66 1.07 -8.23
N SER A 254 -7.01 2.25 -8.29
CA SER A 254 -7.15 3.28 -7.25
C SER A 254 -8.56 3.86 -7.15
N LEU A 255 -9.22 4.09 -8.29
CA LEU A 255 -10.62 4.52 -8.33
C LEU A 255 -11.56 3.49 -7.69
N ASN A 256 -11.38 2.22 -8.01
CA ASN A 256 -12.20 1.14 -7.44
C ASN A 256 -12.12 1.15 -5.90
N GLU A 257 -10.92 1.34 -5.34
CA GLU A 257 -10.75 1.37 -3.87
C GLU A 257 -11.49 2.54 -3.23
N LEU A 258 -11.40 3.75 -3.81
CA LEU A 258 -12.13 4.93 -3.36
C LEU A 258 -13.65 4.74 -3.45
N VAL A 259 -14.18 4.27 -4.58
CA VAL A 259 -15.61 4.04 -4.76
C VAL A 259 -16.13 3.00 -3.77
N ILE A 260 -15.38 1.92 -3.54
CA ILE A 260 -15.76 0.89 -2.56
C ILE A 260 -15.77 1.47 -1.13
N ALA A 261 -14.79 2.30 -0.78
CA ALA A 261 -14.73 2.95 0.53
C ALA A 261 -15.90 3.93 0.74
N ILE A 262 -16.13 4.83 -0.22
CA ILE A 262 -17.20 5.84 -0.17
C ILE A 262 -18.58 5.19 -0.07
N THR A 263 -18.90 4.27 -0.99
CA THR A 263 -20.19 3.55 -0.97
C THR A 263 -20.31 2.63 0.24
N GLY A 264 -19.18 2.16 0.79
CA GLY A 264 -19.10 1.41 2.03
C GLY A 264 -19.63 2.17 3.25
N SER A 265 -19.68 3.49 3.22
CA SER A 265 -20.25 4.31 4.31
C SER A 265 -21.74 4.04 4.56
N LEU A 266 -22.46 3.54 3.54
CA LEU A 266 -23.85 3.09 3.69
C LEU A 266 -23.98 1.72 4.36
N LYS A 267 -22.86 1.09 4.75
CA LYS A 267 -22.91 -0.23 5.38
C LYS A 267 -23.31 -0.20 6.85
N ASP A 268 -23.17 0.95 7.48
CA ASP A 268 -23.52 1.16 8.88
C ASP A 268 -24.98 0.77 9.16
N HIS A 269 -25.19 0.07 10.27
CA HIS A 269 -26.48 -0.38 10.73
C HIS A 269 -27.49 0.75 10.86
N VAL A 270 -27.03 1.97 11.17
CA VAL A 270 -27.89 3.16 11.28
C VAL A 270 -28.63 3.47 9.98
N TYR A 271 -28.05 3.16 8.81
CA TYR A 271 -28.67 3.42 7.51
C TYR A 271 -29.60 2.29 7.05
N THR A 272 -29.33 1.04 7.45
CA THR A 272 -30.10 -0.13 6.97
C THR A 272 -31.60 -0.07 7.26
N LYS A 273 -31.98 0.61 8.35
CA LYS A 273 -33.39 0.75 8.78
C LYS A 273 -34.11 1.94 8.14
N LYS A 274 -33.42 2.83 7.43
CA LYS A 274 -34.03 4.02 6.83
C LYS A 274 -34.81 3.68 5.57
N SER A 275 -35.82 4.51 5.26
CA SER A 275 -36.55 4.43 3.99
C SER A 275 -35.74 5.02 2.83
N SER A 276 -36.16 4.72 1.60
CA SER A 276 -35.54 5.28 0.38
C SER A 276 -35.55 6.82 0.41
N ASP A 277 -36.67 7.44 0.81
CA ASP A 277 -36.79 8.91 0.88
C ASP A 277 -35.82 9.55 1.88
N GLN A 278 -35.58 8.88 3.02
CA GLN A 278 -34.65 9.37 4.04
C GLN A 278 -33.18 9.26 3.60
N LEU A 279 -32.85 8.26 2.78
CA LEU A 279 -31.50 8.04 2.26
C LEU A 279 -31.23 8.82 0.98
N ARG A 280 -32.27 9.25 0.26
CA ARG A 280 -32.17 9.93 -1.03
C ARG A 280 -31.14 11.07 -1.06
N PRO A 281 -31.14 12.05 -0.12
CA PRO A 281 -30.14 13.12 -0.12
C PRO A 281 -28.71 12.60 -0.03
N VAL A 282 -28.47 11.57 0.79
CA VAL A 282 -27.15 10.95 0.95
C VAL A 282 -26.76 10.20 -0.31
N THR A 283 -27.66 9.39 -0.87
CA THR A 283 -27.37 8.61 -2.08
C THR A 283 -27.11 9.52 -3.28
N ASP A 284 -27.85 10.64 -3.40
CA ASP A 284 -27.67 11.60 -4.48
C ASP A 284 -26.33 12.35 -4.33
N ALA A 285 -25.94 12.71 -3.10
CA ALA A 285 -24.64 13.32 -2.82
C ALA A 285 -23.46 12.36 -3.08
N ILE A 286 -23.59 11.08 -2.70
CA ILE A 286 -22.59 10.05 -3.02
C ILE A 286 -22.50 9.83 -4.54
N SER A 287 -23.63 9.75 -5.25
CA SER A 287 -23.64 9.64 -6.72
C SER A 287 -22.91 10.79 -7.39
N ALA A 288 -23.14 12.03 -6.94
CA ALA A 288 -22.44 13.21 -7.44
C ALA A 288 -20.93 13.13 -7.19
N LEU A 289 -20.50 12.77 -5.97
CA LEU A 289 -19.09 12.59 -5.64
C LEU A 289 -18.42 11.50 -6.49
N ILE A 290 -19.11 10.38 -6.76
CA ILE A 290 -18.59 9.31 -7.62
C ILE A 290 -18.48 9.78 -9.07
N ALA A 291 -19.44 10.57 -9.56
CA ALA A 291 -19.37 11.14 -10.90
C ALA A 291 -18.17 12.09 -11.05
N ASP A 292 -17.89 12.92 -10.04
CA ASP A 292 -16.70 13.78 -10.01
C ASP A 292 -15.40 12.94 -10.05
N LEU A 293 -15.33 11.87 -9.25
CA LEU A 293 -14.20 10.93 -9.27
C LEU A 293 -14.04 10.25 -10.64
N PHE A 294 -15.13 9.83 -11.28
CA PHE A 294 -15.08 9.27 -12.64
C PHE A 294 -14.53 10.30 -13.63
N GLY A 295 -14.93 11.56 -13.51
CA GLY A 295 -14.38 12.66 -14.31
C GLY A 295 -12.87 12.83 -14.15
N VAL A 296 -12.36 12.86 -12.91
CA VAL A 296 -10.92 12.99 -12.62
C VAL A 296 -10.09 11.85 -13.23
N TRP A 297 -10.58 10.61 -13.14
CA TRP A 297 -9.89 9.44 -13.67
C TRP A 297 -10.03 9.30 -15.19
N ALA A 298 -11.18 9.65 -15.75
CA ALA A 298 -11.40 9.67 -17.19
C ALA A 298 -10.49 10.70 -17.87
N ALA A 299 -10.27 11.87 -17.26
CA ALA A 299 -9.31 12.89 -17.73
C ALA A 299 -7.86 12.37 -17.81
N GLN A 300 -7.55 11.27 -17.12
CA GLN A 300 -6.24 10.60 -17.13
C GLN A 300 -6.25 9.29 -17.95
N ASN A 301 -7.23 9.10 -18.83
CA ASN A 301 -7.41 7.90 -19.66
C ASN A 301 -7.58 6.60 -18.86
N SER A 302 -8.13 6.69 -17.65
CA SER A 302 -8.35 5.53 -16.78
C SER A 302 -9.82 5.42 -16.35
N PRO A 303 -10.74 5.01 -17.23
CA PRO A 303 -12.16 4.90 -16.91
C PRO A 303 -12.44 3.90 -15.75
N PRO A 304 -13.62 4.00 -15.10
CA PRO A 304 -13.99 3.10 -14.02
C PRO A 304 -14.00 1.63 -14.41
N GLY A 305 -13.54 0.77 -13.48
CA GLY A 305 -13.59 -0.67 -13.64
C GLY A 305 -14.91 -1.26 -13.13
N ILE A 306 -15.16 -2.53 -13.47
CA ILE A 306 -16.36 -3.27 -13.05
C ILE A 306 -16.56 -3.31 -11.52
N ALA A 307 -15.47 -3.25 -10.75
CA ALA A 307 -15.53 -3.27 -9.29
C ALA A 307 -16.19 -2.01 -8.70
N SER A 308 -15.97 -0.83 -9.30
CA SER A 308 -16.67 0.41 -8.91
C SER A 308 -18.18 0.24 -9.05
N PHE A 309 -18.63 -0.24 -10.20
CA PHE A 309 -20.05 -0.45 -10.48
C PHE A 309 -20.67 -1.53 -9.58
N ASN A 310 -19.97 -2.63 -9.32
CA ASN A 310 -20.44 -3.66 -8.38
C ASN A 310 -20.68 -3.07 -6.98
N SER A 311 -19.83 -2.15 -6.53
CA SER A 311 -20.01 -1.47 -5.25
C SER A 311 -21.17 -0.48 -5.25
N MET A 312 -21.36 0.26 -6.35
CA MET A 312 -22.53 1.13 -6.54
C MET A 312 -23.84 0.33 -6.52
N ILE A 313 -23.89 -0.79 -7.24
CA ILE A 313 -25.06 -1.70 -7.25
C ILE A 313 -25.38 -2.18 -5.84
N ALA A 314 -24.41 -2.81 -5.16
CA ALA A 314 -24.67 -3.45 -3.87
C ALA A 314 -24.97 -2.44 -2.75
N ASN A 315 -24.18 -1.36 -2.67
CA ASN A 315 -24.27 -0.44 -1.54
C ASN A 315 -25.12 0.80 -1.86
N LEU A 316 -24.90 1.46 -2.99
CA LEU A 316 -25.59 2.72 -3.30
C LEU A 316 -27.03 2.49 -3.75
N ALA A 317 -27.27 1.54 -4.65
CA ALA A 317 -28.62 1.18 -5.09
C ALA A 317 -29.31 0.26 -4.08
N GLY A 318 -28.67 -0.86 -3.72
CA GLY A 318 -29.21 -1.86 -2.80
C GLY A 318 -29.55 -1.30 -1.42
N ARG A 319 -28.53 -0.90 -0.65
CA ARG A 319 -28.74 -0.35 0.71
C ARG A 319 -29.41 1.02 0.72
N GLY A 320 -29.19 1.81 -0.33
CA GLY A 320 -29.92 3.07 -0.55
C GLY A 320 -31.40 2.88 -0.87
N LYS A 321 -31.82 1.66 -1.23
CA LYS A 321 -33.17 1.30 -1.68
C LYS A 321 -33.63 2.11 -2.89
N ARG A 322 -32.76 2.22 -3.90
CA ARG A 322 -32.92 3.08 -5.08
C ARG A 322 -32.79 2.28 -6.38
N LYS A 323 -33.94 1.88 -6.93
CA LYS A 323 -34.01 1.14 -8.21
C LYS A 323 -33.54 1.97 -9.40
N ASP A 324 -33.83 3.28 -9.38
CA ASP A 324 -33.37 4.21 -10.40
C ASP A 324 -31.84 4.30 -10.48
N ILE A 325 -31.13 4.22 -9.34
CA ILE A 325 -29.66 4.16 -9.32
C ILE A 325 -29.17 2.82 -9.90
N LEU A 326 -29.84 1.70 -9.60
CA LEU A 326 -29.49 0.40 -10.18
C LEU A 326 -29.56 0.45 -11.71
N ASP A 327 -30.68 0.93 -12.23
CA ASP A 327 -30.93 1.00 -13.68
C ASP A 327 -29.91 1.90 -14.38
N GLN A 328 -29.66 3.11 -13.85
CA GLN A 328 -28.65 4.04 -14.37
C GLN A 328 -27.23 3.47 -14.32
N THR A 329 -26.90 2.73 -13.25
CA THR A 329 -25.58 2.11 -13.08
C THR A 329 -25.35 1.02 -14.14
N LEU A 330 -26.36 0.19 -14.40
CA LEU A 330 -26.31 -0.87 -15.42
C LEU A 330 -26.27 -0.30 -16.84
N GLU A 331 -27.06 0.73 -17.13
CA GLU A 331 -27.03 1.44 -18.40
C GLU A 331 -25.66 2.07 -18.66
N THR A 332 -25.09 2.73 -17.65
CA THR A 332 -23.74 3.32 -17.73
C THR A 332 -22.69 2.26 -18.02
N MET A 333 -22.72 1.11 -17.32
CA MET A 333 -21.81 -0.01 -17.58
C MET A 333 -21.89 -0.47 -19.03
N GLN A 334 -23.10 -0.64 -19.56
CA GLN A 334 -23.32 -1.06 -20.95
C GLN A 334 -22.78 -0.03 -21.94
N HIS A 335 -23.03 1.26 -21.70
CA HIS A 335 -22.58 2.36 -22.56
C HIS A 335 -21.04 2.40 -22.69
N ILE A 336 -20.31 2.12 -21.59
CA ILE A 336 -18.84 2.08 -21.61
C ILE A 336 -18.27 0.69 -21.98
N GLY A 337 -19.12 -0.24 -22.44
CA GLY A 337 -18.70 -1.55 -22.93
C GLY A 337 -18.36 -2.58 -21.85
N LEU A 338 -18.73 -2.33 -20.58
CA LEU A 338 -18.56 -3.31 -19.50
C LEU A 338 -19.75 -4.26 -19.44
N LYS A 339 -19.48 -5.56 -19.57
CA LYS A 339 -20.49 -6.62 -19.42
C LYS A 339 -20.56 -7.10 -17.97
N PRO A 340 -21.76 -7.35 -17.41
CA PRO A 340 -21.91 -7.97 -16.10
C PRO A 340 -21.15 -9.29 -16.02
N ASN A 341 -20.40 -9.47 -14.94
CA ASN A 341 -19.76 -10.74 -14.61
C ASN A 341 -20.45 -11.38 -13.40
N THR A 342 -19.98 -12.55 -12.98
CA THR A 342 -20.54 -13.26 -11.81
C THR A 342 -20.56 -12.40 -10.54
N VAL A 343 -19.56 -11.55 -10.33
CA VAL A 343 -19.53 -10.63 -9.17
C VAL A 343 -20.59 -9.54 -9.31
N THR A 344 -20.83 -9.03 -10.52
CA THR A 344 -21.92 -8.08 -10.81
C THR A 344 -23.27 -8.72 -10.50
N LEU A 345 -23.53 -9.94 -10.98
CA LEU A 345 -24.79 -10.64 -10.75
C LEU A 345 -25.03 -10.93 -9.26
N ARG A 346 -23.98 -11.29 -8.51
CA ARG A 346 -24.03 -11.38 -7.03
C ARG A 346 -24.39 -10.04 -6.39
N SER A 347 -23.84 -8.95 -6.91
CA SER A 347 -24.11 -7.59 -6.40
C SER A 347 -25.55 -7.19 -6.65
N ILE A 348 -26.11 -7.51 -7.82
CA ILE A 348 -27.53 -7.28 -8.16
C ILE A 348 -28.44 -8.10 -7.23
N LEU A 349 -28.13 -9.38 -7.00
CA LEU A 349 -28.88 -10.24 -6.08
C LEU A 349 -28.87 -9.70 -4.64
N ALA A 350 -27.70 -9.25 -4.16
CA ALA A 350 -27.59 -8.61 -2.85
C ALA A 350 -28.41 -7.31 -2.79
N ALA A 351 -28.35 -6.48 -3.84
CA ALA A 351 -29.11 -5.24 -3.92
C ALA A 351 -30.62 -5.47 -3.90
N ALA A 352 -31.12 -6.47 -4.64
CA ALA A 352 -32.52 -6.87 -4.62
C ALA A 352 -32.98 -7.31 -3.22
N GLY A 353 -32.12 -8.05 -2.50
CA GLY A 353 -32.30 -8.39 -1.09
C GLY A 353 -32.45 -7.15 -0.20
N ASP A 354 -31.50 -6.21 -0.27
CA ASP A 354 -31.53 -5.00 0.56
C ASP A 354 -32.68 -4.04 0.20
N MET A 355 -33.17 -4.09 -1.04
CA MET A 355 -34.39 -3.40 -1.50
C MET A 355 -35.70 -4.08 -1.08
N ASN A 356 -35.63 -5.29 -0.52
CA ASN A 356 -36.79 -6.11 -0.16
C ASN A 356 -37.71 -6.43 -1.37
N ASP A 357 -37.11 -6.62 -2.56
CA ASP A 357 -37.81 -6.89 -3.82
C ASP A 357 -37.71 -8.38 -4.18
N ALA A 358 -38.76 -9.13 -3.86
CA ALA A 358 -38.81 -10.58 -4.07
C ALA A 358 -38.76 -10.99 -5.55
N GLU A 359 -39.30 -10.17 -6.46
CA GLU A 359 -39.27 -10.45 -7.89
C GLU A 359 -37.86 -10.24 -8.44
N ALA A 360 -37.22 -9.14 -8.06
CA ALA A 360 -35.84 -8.86 -8.45
C ALA A 360 -34.85 -9.91 -7.92
N ILE A 361 -35.07 -10.45 -6.70
CA ILE A 361 -34.26 -11.58 -6.17
C ILE A 361 -34.35 -12.79 -7.10
N ARG A 362 -35.57 -13.16 -7.51
CA ARG A 362 -35.81 -14.33 -8.38
C ARG A 362 -35.20 -14.13 -9.77
N SER A 363 -35.33 -12.94 -10.34
CA SER A 363 -34.70 -12.58 -11.61
C SER A 363 -33.18 -12.65 -11.52
N ALA A 364 -32.59 -11.97 -10.53
CA ALA A 364 -31.15 -11.89 -10.36
C ALA A 364 -30.51 -13.27 -10.10
N TRP A 365 -31.17 -14.13 -9.34
CA TRP A 365 -30.74 -15.52 -9.15
C TRP A 365 -30.76 -16.31 -10.45
N THR A 366 -31.83 -16.18 -11.23
CA THR A 366 -31.96 -16.84 -12.54
C THR A 366 -30.84 -16.41 -13.49
N ASP A 367 -30.54 -15.12 -13.57
CA ASP A 367 -29.47 -14.57 -14.40
C ASP A 367 -28.08 -15.06 -13.95
N LEU A 368 -27.83 -15.14 -12.63
CA LEU A 368 -26.60 -15.69 -12.07
C LEU A 368 -26.40 -17.15 -12.47
N VAL A 369 -27.44 -17.98 -12.33
CA VAL A 369 -27.40 -19.40 -12.71
C VAL A 369 -27.16 -19.54 -14.21
N ALA A 370 -27.88 -18.78 -15.04
CA ALA A 370 -27.71 -18.80 -16.49
C ALA A 370 -26.27 -18.41 -16.89
N ASN A 371 -25.69 -17.39 -16.25
CA ASN A 371 -24.30 -16.98 -16.47
C ASN A 371 -23.30 -18.09 -16.11
N ARG A 372 -23.51 -18.79 -14.99
CA ARG A 372 -22.67 -19.93 -14.59
C ARG A 372 -22.72 -21.08 -15.59
N ILE A 373 -23.93 -21.45 -16.01
CA ILE A 373 -24.13 -22.49 -17.04
C ILE A 373 -23.45 -22.09 -18.35
N ALA A 374 -23.67 -20.86 -18.82
CA ALA A 374 -23.09 -20.36 -20.07
C ALA A 374 -21.56 -20.31 -20.06
N THR A 375 -20.94 -20.12 -18.88
CA THR A 375 -19.49 -20.11 -18.70
C THR A 375 -18.89 -21.47 -18.36
N GLY A 376 -19.72 -22.53 -18.27
CA GLY A 376 -19.28 -23.87 -17.87
C GLY A 376 -18.77 -23.93 -16.41
N ALA A 377 -19.16 -22.97 -15.58
CA ALA A 377 -18.74 -22.89 -14.18
C ALA A 377 -19.83 -23.45 -13.25
N ALA A 378 -19.42 -24.17 -12.21
CA ALA A 378 -20.34 -24.61 -11.17
C ALA A 378 -20.78 -23.45 -10.26
N LEU A 379 -21.96 -23.59 -9.64
CA LEU A 379 -22.36 -22.70 -8.55
C LEU A 379 -21.46 -22.92 -7.34
N GLU A 380 -20.90 -21.83 -6.84
CA GLU A 380 -20.01 -21.84 -5.67
C GLU A 380 -20.80 -21.61 -4.39
N LEU A 381 -20.21 -21.96 -3.25
CA LEU A 381 -20.80 -21.69 -1.93
C LEU A 381 -21.20 -20.21 -1.76
N VAL A 382 -20.39 -19.28 -2.30
CA VAL A 382 -20.65 -17.84 -2.23
C VAL A 382 -21.92 -17.46 -3.01
N ASP A 383 -22.27 -18.16 -4.09
CA ASP A 383 -23.53 -17.90 -4.82
C ASP A 383 -24.74 -18.21 -3.94
N TRP A 384 -24.72 -19.39 -3.30
CA TRP A 384 -25.77 -19.83 -2.38
C TRP A 384 -25.88 -18.96 -1.13
N GLN A 385 -24.75 -18.51 -0.58
CA GLN A 385 -24.74 -17.59 0.56
C GLN A 385 -25.38 -16.24 0.20
N ASN A 386 -25.17 -15.73 -1.01
CA ASN A 386 -25.81 -14.49 -1.46
C ASN A 386 -27.33 -14.68 -1.59
N LEU A 387 -27.79 -15.77 -2.21
CA LEU A 387 -29.22 -16.10 -2.29
C LEU A 387 -29.85 -16.22 -0.90
N LEU A 388 -29.22 -16.97 0.00
CA LEU A 388 -29.69 -17.14 1.38
C LEU A 388 -29.82 -15.80 2.10
N ASN A 389 -28.81 -14.93 1.99
CA ASN A 389 -28.85 -13.63 2.63
C ASN A 389 -29.95 -12.72 2.06
N ALA A 390 -30.15 -12.73 0.74
CA ALA A 390 -31.23 -11.99 0.11
C ALA A 390 -32.61 -12.52 0.55
N ALA A 391 -32.79 -13.84 0.56
CA ALA A 391 -34.03 -14.49 1.01
C ALA A 391 -34.35 -14.21 2.49
N ARG A 392 -33.33 -14.08 3.34
CA ARG A 392 -33.52 -13.67 4.75
C ARG A 392 -34.08 -12.26 4.89
N ARG A 393 -33.79 -11.34 3.95
CA ARG A 393 -34.33 -9.97 3.97
C ARG A 393 -35.84 -9.95 3.76
N ILE A 394 -36.32 -10.75 2.81
CA ILE A 394 -37.75 -10.90 2.49
C ILE A 394 -38.47 -11.99 3.31
N ASN A 395 -37.75 -12.67 4.22
CA ASN A 395 -38.23 -13.79 5.01
C ASN A 395 -38.84 -14.95 4.19
N ASP A 396 -38.17 -15.35 3.10
CA ASP A 396 -38.61 -16.41 2.17
C ASP A 396 -37.64 -17.61 2.16
N PRO A 397 -37.61 -18.44 3.23
CA PRO A 397 -36.76 -19.63 3.28
C PRO A 397 -37.18 -20.70 2.26
N GLU A 398 -38.46 -20.73 1.90
CA GLU A 398 -39.03 -21.71 0.96
C GLU A 398 -38.41 -21.57 -0.42
N TYR A 399 -38.18 -20.33 -0.88
CA TYR A 399 -37.53 -20.12 -2.17
C TYR A 399 -36.12 -20.72 -2.23
N VAL A 400 -35.30 -20.54 -1.19
CA VAL A 400 -33.96 -21.12 -1.12
C VAL A 400 -34.04 -22.65 -1.14
N GLN A 401 -34.98 -23.22 -0.38
CA GLN A 401 -35.20 -24.67 -0.33
C GLN A 401 -35.61 -25.21 -1.71
N GLN A 402 -36.51 -24.54 -2.41
CA GLN A 402 -36.90 -24.89 -3.77
C GLN A 402 -35.70 -24.89 -4.72
N GLN A 403 -34.83 -23.87 -4.65
CA GLN A 403 -33.64 -23.82 -5.48
C GLN A 403 -32.65 -24.96 -5.15
N LEU A 404 -32.44 -25.29 -3.87
CA LEU A 404 -31.60 -26.42 -3.48
C LEU A 404 -32.12 -27.75 -4.04
N ILE A 405 -33.44 -27.97 -4.02
CA ILE A 405 -34.06 -29.16 -4.61
C ILE A 405 -33.83 -29.19 -6.13
N ASN A 406 -34.05 -28.06 -6.82
CA ASN A 406 -33.87 -27.96 -8.27
C ASN A 406 -32.44 -28.30 -8.71
N PHE A 407 -31.44 -27.94 -7.90
CA PHE A 407 -30.02 -28.15 -8.23
C PHE A 407 -29.36 -29.27 -7.41
N GLN A 408 -30.11 -30.08 -6.67
CA GLN A 408 -29.59 -31.10 -5.74
C GLN A 408 -28.60 -32.09 -6.38
N HIS A 409 -28.73 -32.34 -7.68
CA HIS A 409 -27.93 -33.30 -8.44
C HIS A 409 -26.62 -32.69 -8.96
N ILE A 410 -26.47 -31.36 -8.90
CA ILE A 410 -25.29 -30.62 -9.40
C ILE A 410 -24.50 -30.01 -8.23
N VAL A 411 -25.17 -29.65 -7.14
CA VAL A 411 -24.56 -28.98 -5.99
C VAL A 411 -23.78 -29.97 -5.13
N PRO A 412 -22.50 -29.70 -4.80
CA PRO A 412 -21.72 -30.52 -3.89
C PRO A 412 -22.38 -30.71 -2.52
N HIS A 413 -22.26 -31.91 -1.94
CA HIS A 413 -22.90 -32.28 -0.68
C HIS A 413 -22.57 -31.33 0.49
N HIS A 414 -21.34 -30.84 0.57
CA HIS A 414 -20.92 -29.89 1.62
C HIS A 414 -21.67 -28.54 1.55
N ILE A 415 -22.10 -28.11 0.35
CA ILE A 415 -22.92 -26.90 0.18
C ILE A 415 -24.35 -27.18 0.62
N LEU A 416 -24.92 -28.32 0.21
CA LEU A 416 -26.26 -28.74 0.62
C LEU A 416 -26.40 -28.81 2.14
N ASP A 417 -25.44 -29.43 2.82
CA ASP A 417 -25.42 -29.56 4.29
C ASP A 417 -25.33 -28.18 4.97
N ARG A 418 -24.41 -27.34 4.50
CA ARG A 418 -24.24 -25.97 5.03
C ARG A 418 -25.47 -25.10 4.83
N MET A 419 -26.13 -25.19 3.68
CA MET A 419 -27.36 -24.43 3.41
C MET A 419 -28.56 -24.98 4.20
N SER A 420 -28.68 -26.30 4.31
CA SER A 420 -29.75 -26.95 5.11
C SER A 420 -29.65 -26.55 6.57
N THR A 421 -28.44 -26.53 7.13
CA THR A 421 -28.18 -26.04 8.49
C THR A 421 -28.57 -24.56 8.65
N ALA A 422 -28.27 -23.73 7.65
CA ALA A 422 -28.55 -22.31 7.68
C ALA A 422 -30.05 -21.94 7.52
N LEU A 423 -30.84 -22.86 6.95
CA LEU A 423 -32.30 -22.76 6.80
C LEU A 423 -33.09 -23.22 8.03
N GLN A 424 -32.45 -23.87 9.01
CA GLN A 424 -33.09 -24.19 10.29
C GLN A 424 -33.56 -22.90 10.97
N GLY A 425 -34.80 -22.90 11.51
CA GLY A 425 -35.52 -21.67 11.88
C GLY A 425 -34.76 -20.71 12.81
N GLU A 426 -33.99 -21.22 13.78
CA GLU A 426 -33.16 -20.38 14.65
C GLU A 426 -31.99 -19.71 13.91
N ASN A 427 -31.40 -20.39 12.93
CA ASN A 427 -30.28 -19.89 12.13
C ASN A 427 -30.74 -18.93 11.01
N PHE A 428 -31.93 -19.14 10.46
CA PHE A 428 -32.46 -18.29 9.39
C PHE A 428 -32.86 -16.90 9.91
N SER A 429 -33.55 -16.85 11.07
CA SER A 429 -34.01 -15.59 11.69
C SER A 429 -32.93 -14.81 12.45
N ARG A 430 -31.70 -15.33 12.56
CA ARG A 430 -30.62 -14.72 13.37
C ARG A 430 -30.31 -13.27 12.96
N LEU A 431 -30.39 -12.95 11.67
CA LEU A 431 -30.22 -11.59 11.14
C LEU A 431 -31.39 -10.63 11.47
N GLN A 432 -32.57 -11.15 11.83
CA GLN A 432 -33.74 -10.34 12.21
C GLN A 432 -33.74 -9.98 13.71
N LYS A 433 -33.18 -10.83 14.58
CA LYS A 433 -33.31 -10.69 16.05
C LYS A 433 -32.35 -9.70 16.71
N GLU A 434 -31.23 -9.32 16.07
CA GLU A 434 -30.18 -8.51 16.72
C GLU A 434 -30.50 -7.02 16.95
N ASN A 435 -31.72 -6.51 16.69
CA ASN A 435 -31.84 -5.07 16.44
C ASN A 435 -33.15 -4.37 16.87
N GLN A 436 -33.63 -4.57 18.10
CA GLN A 436 -34.84 -3.90 18.60
C GLN A 436 -34.63 -2.54 19.32
N ASN A 437 -33.42 -2.10 19.66
CA ASN A 437 -33.24 -0.90 20.49
C ASN A 437 -32.34 0.18 19.88
N VAL A 438 -32.81 1.00 18.92
CA VAL A 438 -32.24 2.34 18.66
C VAL A 438 -33.30 3.21 17.95
N SER A 439 -33.85 4.25 18.58
CA SER A 439 -34.80 5.16 17.90
C SER A 439 -34.58 6.67 18.11
N GLN A 440 -33.41 7.12 18.56
CA GLN A 440 -33.09 8.57 18.63
C GLN A 440 -31.74 8.98 18.03
N GLU A 441 -30.78 8.07 17.80
CA GLU A 441 -29.47 8.37 17.17
C GLU A 441 -29.52 8.60 15.64
N SER A 442 -30.62 8.24 14.96
CA SER A 442 -30.59 8.04 13.50
C SER A 442 -30.57 9.32 12.65
N THR A 443 -31.07 10.46 13.13
CA THR A 443 -31.17 11.70 12.32
C THR A 443 -29.85 12.48 12.32
N MET A 444 -29.10 12.44 13.43
CA MET A 444 -27.78 13.09 13.52
C MET A 444 -26.76 12.43 12.58
N ALA A 445 -26.80 11.11 12.45
CA ALA A 445 -25.89 10.35 11.57
C ALA A 445 -26.02 10.73 10.08
N THR A 446 -27.24 10.97 9.58
CA THR A 446 -27.45 11.36 8.16
C THR A 446 -26.88 12.74 7.85
N ALA A 447 -27.08 13.72 8.76
CA ALA A 447 -26.52 15.06 8.60
C ALA A 447 -24.99 15.06 8.71
N GLU A 448 -24.43 14.22 9.59
CA GLU A 448 -23.00 14.03 9.72
C GLU A 448 -22.38 13.44 8.44
N LEU A 449 -22.99 12.40 7.87
CA LEU A 449 -22.52 11.81 6.61
C LEU A 449 -22.58 12.79 5.44
N LEU A 450 -23.61 13.64 5.36
CA LEU A 450 -23.68 14.70 4.35
C LEU A 450 -22.52 15.70 4.49
N LYS A 451 -22.22 16.14 5.72
CA LYS A 451 -21.05 17.02 5.97
C LYS A 451 -19.74 16.35 5.54
N VAL A 452 -19.60 15.04 5.80
CA VAL A 452 -18.43 14.26 5.35
C VAL A 452 -18.34 14.26 3.82
N ILE A 453 -19.45 14.01 3.12
CA ILE A 453 -19.48 14.02 1.65
C ILE A 453 -19.14 15.41 1.10
N GLU A 454 -19.68 16.48 1.69
CA GLU A 454 -19.36 17.87 1.29
C GLU A 454 -17.87 18.18 1.42
N VAL A 455 -17.22 17.74 2.50
CA VAL A 455 -15.76 17.88 2.68
C VAL A 455 -15.00 17.11 1.60
N LEU A 456 -15.40 15.86 1.32
CA LEU A 456 -14.77 15.05 0.29
C LEU A 456 -14.97 15.63 -1.12
N GLN A 457 -16.14 16.19 -1.42
CA GLN A 457 -16.39 16.89 -2.69
C GLN A 457 -15.44 18.08 -2.86
N ARG A 458 -15.17 18.84 -1.80
CA ARG A 458 -14.18 19.93 -1.83
C ARG A 458 -12.76 19.41 -2.10
N ASP A 459 -12.36 18.31 -1.44
CA ASP A 459 -11.04 17.69 -1.67
C ASP A 459 -10.90 17.13 -3.10
N VAL A 460 -11.93 16.47 -3.63
CA VAL A 460 -11.94 15.93 -5.00
C VAL A 460 -11.93 17.05 -6.03
N LYS A 461 -12.70 18.12 -5.81
CA LYS A 461 -12.68 19.31 -6.67
C LYS A 461 -11.30 19.95 -6.68
N TYR A 462 -10.68 20.12 -5.52
CA TYR A 462 -9.32 20.62 -5.41
C TYR A 462 -8.35 19.74 -6.21
N MET A 463 -8.41 18.41 -6.03
CA MET A 463 -7.59 17.47 -6.78
C MET A 463 -7.82 17.62 -8.29
N ALA A 464 -9.07 17.73 -8.75
CA ALA A 464 -9.41 17.89 -10.17
C ALA A 464 -8.78 19.16 -10.78
N GLU A 465 -8.87 20.28 -10.05
CA GLU A 465 -8.33 21.58 -10.47
C GLU A 465 -6.80 21.62 -10.42
N ASN A 466 -6.16 20.80 -9.58
CA ASN A 466 -4.73 20.87 -9.29
C ASN A 466 -3.91 19.64 -9.74
N ALA A 467 -4.53 18.59 -10.28
CA ALA A 467 -3.84 17.36 -10.66
C ALA A 467 -2.82 17.57 -11.78
N GLN A 468 -3.01 18.58 -12.63
CA GLN A 468 -2.15 18.86 -13.78
C GLN A 468 -1.25 20.09 -13.61
N SER A 469 -1.37 20.82 -12.49
CA SER A 469 -0.75 22.14 -12.33
C SER A 469 0.71 22.13 -11.88
N GLY A 470 1.41 20.99 -11.94
CA GLY A 470 2.86 20.92 -11.65
C GLY A 470 3.22 21.48 -10.27
N ARG A 471 2.41 21.16 -9.26
CA ARG A 471 2.50 21.74 -7.92
C ARG A 471 3.85 21.51 -7.25
N ASN A 472 4.28 22.54 -6.53
CA ASN A 472 5.51 22.58 -5.76
C ASN A 472 5.23 22.14 -4.30
N PHE A 473 5.63 20.93 -3.93
CA PHE A 473 5.49 20.42 -2.55
C PHE A 473 6.44 21.09 -1.55
N TYR A 474 7.42 21.85 -2.02
CA TYR A 474 8.24 22.69 -1.15
C TYR A 474 7.47 23.92 -0.67
N GLU A 475 6.67 24.53 -1.54
CA GLU A 475 5.84 25.69 -1.19
C GLU A 475 4.54 25.29 -0.48
N ASP A 476 3.96 24.15 -0.85
CA ASP A 476 2.74 23.60 -0.24
C ASP A 476 2.94 22.13 0.16
N PRO A 477 3.54 21.86 1.32
CA PRO A 477 3.83 20.51 1.77
C PRO A 477 2.56 19.76 2.19
N LEU A 478 2.45 18.50 1.78
CA LEU A 478 1.41 17.59 2.25
C LEU A 478 1.75 17.03 3.64
N SER A 479 0.73 16.66 4.41
CA SER A 479 0.94 15.93 5.66
C SER A 479 1.50 14.54 5.38
N LEU A 480 2.63 14.20 6.01
CA LEU A 480 3.22 12.86 5.97
C LEU A 480 2.69 11.94 7.07
N SER A 481 1.86 12.45 7.98
CA SER A 481 1.31 11.70 9.10
C SER A 481 -0.17 11.41 8.89
N LEU A 482 -0.54 10.13 9.04
CA LEU A 482 -1.92 9.71 9.05
C LEU A 482 -2.58 10.06 10.40
N ALA A 483 -1.98 9.67 11.53
CA ALA A 483 -2.42 10.00 12.88
C ALA A 483 -1.39 10.85 13.65
N LYS A 484 -1.85 11.71 14.56
CA LYS A 484 -0.97 12.47 15.47
C LYS A 484 -0.39 11.56 16.56
N HIS A 485 0.91 11.66 16.78
CA HIS A 485 1.62 10.99 17.87
C HIS A 485 2.82 11.84 18.29
N SER A 486 3.33 11.61 19.52
CA SER A 486 4.52 12.30 20.03
C SER A 486 5.73 11.91 19.19
N GLY A 487 6.20 12.82 18.32
CA GLY A 487 7.32 12.57 17.42
C GLY A 487 8.69 12.67 18.10
N VAL A 488 9.72 12.19 17.41
CA VAL A 488 11.12 12.28 17.85
C VAL A 488 11.58 13.73 18.10
N TYR A 489 10.94 14.70 17.43
CA TYR A 489 11.24 16.14 17.47
C TYR A 489 10.35 16.96 18.42
N ALA A 490 9.50 16.31 19.23
CA ALA A 490 8.66 17.03 20.18
C ALA A 490 9.52 17.94 21.08
N ASN A 491 9.18 19.22 21.15
CA ASN A 491 9.89 20.25 21.92
C ASN A 491 11.38 20.46 21.54
N VAL A 492 11.79 20.09 20.32
CA VAL A 492 13.15 20.31 19.80
C VAL A 492 13.14 21.52 18.84
N PRO A 493 13.97 22.55 19.09
CA PRO A 493 14.14 23.67 18.15
C PRO A 493 14.68 23.21 16.78
N GLU A 494 14.14 23.75 15.68
CA GLU A 494 14.58 23.41 14.31
C GLU A 494 16.09 23.62 14.10
N GLN A 495 16.68 24.63 14.76
CA GLN A 495 18.12 24.88 14.73
C GLN A 495 18.94 23.70 15.28
N HIS A 496 18.46 23.04 16.35
CA HIS A 496 19.12 21.86 16.89
C HIS A 496 19.05 20.68 15.90
N ILE A 497 17.91 20.51 15.24
CA ILE A 497 17.70 19.47 14.23
C ILE A 497 18.66 19.65 13.05
N ARG A 498 18.75 20.88 12.53
CA ARG A 498 19.68 21.24 11.43
C ARG A 498 21.14 21.04 11.83
N THR A 499 21.51 21.45 13.04
CA THR A 499 22.90 21.30 13.55
C THR A 499 23.32 19.83 13.59
N VAL A 500 22.51 18.95 14.17
CA VAL A 500 22.83 17.50 14.22
C VAL A 500 22.84 16.89 12.81
N TYR A 501 21.94 17.31 11.92
CA TYR A 501 21.97 16.86 10.52
C TYR A 501 23.29 17.26 9.83
N ASP A 502 23.74 18.50 9.99
CA ASP A 502 24.98 18.99 9.41
C ASP A 502 26.19 18.22 9.97
N GLU A 503 26.27 18.02 11.29
CA GLU A 503 27.32 17.20 11.96
C GLU A 503 27.36 15.75 11.41
N MET A 504 26.21 15.16 11.11
CA MET A 504 26.14 13.77 10.65
C MET A 504 26.36 13.60 9.14
N THR A 505 26.23 14.67 8.36
CA THR A 505 26.18 14.59 6.89
C THR A 505 27.22 15.45 6.18
N THR A 506 28.13 16.09 6.92
CA THR A 506 29.26 16.85 6.39
C THR A 506 30.57 16.38 7.02
N ASP A 507 31.69 16.47 6.29
CA ASP A 507 33.02 16.21 6.84
C ASP A 507 33.53 17.46 7.58
N THR A 508 33.35 17.48 8.91
CA THR A 508 33.86 18.56 9.77
C THR A 508 35.40 18.70 9.84
N PRO A 509 36.29 17.70 9.58
CA PRO A 509 37.72 17.89 9.84
C PRO A 509 38.50 18.71 8.79
N ALA A 510 37.88 19.15 7.68
CA ALA A 510 38.61 19.83 6.60
C ALA A 510 38.51 21.37 6.63
N LEU A 511 37.56 21.94 7.39
CA LEU A 511 37.32 23.39 7.40
C LEU A 511 38.08 24.14 8.51
N GLU A 512 38.60 23.44 9.53
CA GLU A 512 39.33 24.09 10.65
C GLU A 512 40.87 24.07 10.50
N ILE A 513 41.43 23.39 9.48
CA ILE A 513 42.89 23.22 9.32
C ILE A 513 43.44 23.87 8.04
N LEU A 514 42.60 24.47 7.19
CA LEU A 514 43.12 25.28 6.10
C LEU A 514 43.60 26.64 6.67
N PRO A 515 44.90 27.00 6.56
CA PRO A 515 45.32 28.37 6.80
C PRO A 515 44.52 29.28 5.86
N GLU A 516 44.26 30.51 6.27
CA GLU A 516 43.78 31.57 5.38
C GLU A 516 44.77 31.75 4.22
N SER A 517 44.63 30.94 3.17
CA SER A 517 45.48 30.99 1.98
C SER A 517 44.65 31.41 0.79
N SER A 518 44.67 32.74 0.57
CA SER A 518 44.44 33.44 -0.69
C SER A 518 43.01 33.36 -1.28
N PRO A 519 42.52 34.46 -1.89
CA PRO A 519 41.24 34.43 -2.60
C PRO A 519 41.40 33.57 -3.85
N GLU A 520 40.98 32.30 -3.77
CA GLU A 520 40.62 31.57 -4.98
C GLU A 520 39.50 32.35 -5.69
N PRO A 521 39.57 32.50 -7.02
CA PRO A 521 38.52 33.19 -7.77
C PRO A 521 37.20 32.49 -7.44
N GLU A 522 36.19 33.26 -7.05
CA GLU A 522 34.83 32.79 -6.76
C GLU A 522 34.39 31.81 -7.86
N ALA A 523 34.59 30.52 -7.63
CA ALA A 523 34.03 29.49 -8.47
C ALA A 523 32.52 29.66 -8.32
N GLU A 524 31.86 30.10 -9.39
CA GLU A 524 30.42 30.31 -9.44
C GLU A 524 29.75 29.06 -8.83
N LYS A 525 29.22 29.19 -7.60
CA LYS A 525 28.51 28.09 -6.94
C LYS A 525 27.36 27.70 -7.85
N GLN A 526 27.42 26.48 -8.38
CA GLN A 526 26.35 25.96 -9.22
C GLN A 526 25.02 26.07 -8.46
N PRO A 527 23.93 26.51 -9.10
CA PRO A 527 22.64 26.58 -8.45
C PRO A 527 22.23 25.19 -7.95
N ALA A 528 21.60 25.13 -6.78
CA ALA A 528 21.12 23.88 -6.21
C ALA A 528 20.20 23.17 -7.22
N ALA A 529 20.44 21.88 -7.44
CA ALA A 529 19.56 21.10 -8.28
C ALA A 529 18.17 20.98 -7.62
N MET A 530 17.13 20.88 -8.45
CA MET A 530 15.75 20.82 -8.01
C MET A 530 15.17 19.43 -8.25
N SER A 531 14.33 18.97 -7.33
CA SER A 531 13.49 17.80 -7.52
C SER A 531 12.29 18.10 -8.43
N PRO A 532 11.63 17.08 -9.01
CA PRO A 532 10.44 17.27 -9.84
C PRO A 532 9.27 17.96 -9.13
N THR A 533 9.27 17.93 -7.80
CA THR A 533 8.25 18.49 -6.91
C THR A 533 8.66 19.83 -6.29
N GLY A 534 9.76 20.43 -6.76
CA GLY A 534 10.17 21.79 -6.44
C GLY A 534 10.99 21.98 -5.16
N PHE A 535 11.48 20.91 -4.55
CA PHE A 535 12.50 21.01 -3.49
C PHE A 535 13.91 21.21 -4.08
N PRO A 536 14.72 22.15 -3.55
CA PRO A 536 16.18 22.08 -3.63
C PRO A 536 16.68 20.75 -3.04
N LEU A 537 17.69 20.11 -3.66
CA LEU A 537 18.11 18.77 -3.25
C LEU A 537 18.69 18.70 -1.83
N ASP A 538 19.36 19.75 -1.36
CA ASP A 538 19.88 19.83 0.01
C ASP A 538 18.75 19.87 1.05
N GLU A 539 17.70 20.68 0.79
CA GLU A 539 16.49 20.73 1.62
C GLU A 539 15.69 19.42 1.52
N LEU A 540 15.59 18.81 0.34
CA LEU A 540 14.94 17.50 0.19
C LEU A 540 15.65 16.42 1.02
N ARG A 541 16.98 16.41 1.02
CA ARG A 541 17.78 15.46 1.81
C ARG A 541 17.60 15.69 3.31
N TYR A 542 17.58 16.94 3.74
CA TYR A 542 17.32 17.30 5.13
C TYR A 542 15.94 16.82 5.59
N GLU A 543 14.91 17.11 4.81
CA GLU A 543 13.54 16.72 5.10
C GLU A 543 13.31 15.19 5.01
N ASN A 544 14.01 14.51 4.09
CA ASN A 544 14.08 13.04 4.05
C ASN A 544 14.73 12.47 5.30
N TRP A 545 15.89 12.99 5.70
CA TRP A 545 16.59 12.57 6.93
C TRP A 545 15.72 12.77 8.16
N LYS A 546 14.98 13.89 8.23
CA LYS A 546 14.03 14.17 9.31
C LYS A 546 12.97 13.08 9.42
N THR A 547 12.34 12.78 8.28
CA THR A 547 11.28 11.78 8.17
C THR A 547 11.79 10.37 8.50
N ILE A 548 13.03 10.03 8.13
CA ILE A 548 13.63 8.73 8.47
C ILE A 548 13.80 8.57 9.98
N ASN A 549 14.23 9.60 10.71
CA ASN A 549 14.36 9.46 12.17
C ASN A 549 12.99 9.30 12.85
N GLU A 550 11.94 9.92 12.33
CA GLU A 550 10.57 9.63 12.79
C GLU A 550 10.22 8.17 12.52
N LEU A 551 10.44 7.68 11.29
CA LEU A 551 10.18 6.27 10.95
C LEU A 551 10.98 5.30 11.82
N LEU A 552 12.23 5.61 12.17
CA LEU A 552 13.05 4.82 13.09
C LEU A 552 12.47 4.80 14.51
N PHE A 553 11.93 5.93 14.97
CA PHE A 553 11.27 6.05 16.26
C PHE A 553 9.94 5.29 16.27
N ASP A 554 9.10 5.49 15.25
CA ASP A 554 7.79 4.84 15.08
C ASP A 554 7.95 3.32 14.98
N ALA A 555 8.92 2.86 14.18
CA ALA A 555 9.20 1.44 14.03
C ALA A 555 9.60 0.79 15.36
N ARG A 556 10.41 1.46 16.18
CA ARG A 556 10.77 0.96 17.52
C ARG A 556 9.53 0.81 18.41
N LEU A 557 8.61 1.77 18.37
CA LEU A 557 7.37 1.72 19.15
C LEU A 557 6.43 0.62 18.67
N HIS A 558 6.17 0.54 17.36
CA HIS A 558 5.29 -0.46 16.79
C HIS A 558 5.86 -1.88 16.94
N ASP A 559 7.16 -2.08 16.74
CA ASP A 559 7.79 -3.39 16.92
C ASP A 559 7.70 -3.82 18.39
N GLN A 560 7.88 -2.90 19.36
CA GLN A 560 7.68 -3.20 20.79
C GLN A 560 6.23 -3.59 21.10
N GLN A 561 5.26 -2.79 20.63
CA GLN A 561 3.83 -3.09 20.81
C GLN A 561 3.45 -4.45 20.23
N TYR A 562 3.97 -4.78 19.05
CA TYR A 562 3.74 -6.08 18.44
C TYR A 562 4.30 -7.21 19.31
N MET A 563 5.52 -7.07 19.82
CA MET A 563 6.12 -8.09 20.70
C MET A 563 5.34 -8.25 22.00
N ASP A 564 4.85 -7.17 22.59
CA ASP A 564 4.01 -7.23 23.80
C ASP A 564 2.73 -8.04 23.57
N ILE A 565 2.07 -7.86 22.41
CA ILE A 565 0.87 -8.62 22.03
C ILE A 565 1.19 -10.10 21.73
N VAL A 566 2.35 -10.36 21.11
CA VAL A 566 2.83 -11.73 20.89
C VAL A 566 3.06 -12.44 22.22
N ASP A 567 3.72 -11.77 23.18
CA ASP A 567 3.97 -12.31 24.52
C ASP A 567 2.66 -12.57 25.28
N GLU A 568 1.67 -11.67 25.15
CA GLU A 568 0.33 -11.88 25.70
C GLU A 568 -0.37 -13.09 25.06
N SER A 569 -0.30 -13.22 23.73
CA SER A 569 -0.88 -14.35 22.99
C SER A 569 -0.25 -15.68 23.42
N ILE A 570 1.07 -15.71 23.61
CA ILE A 570 1.81 -16.87 24.13
C ILE A 570 1.33 -17.22 25.54
N LYS A 571 1.16 -16.22 26.43
CA LYS A 571 0.64 -16.43 27.79
C LYS A 571 -0.79 -16.98 27.79
N LEU A 572 -1.63 -16.55 26.86
CA LEU A 572 -3.02 -16.99 26.72
C LEU A 572 -3.18 -18.31 25.95
N GLY A 573 -2.11 -18.85 25.36
CA GLY A 573 -2.16 -20.05 24.52
C GLY A 573 -2.92 -19.84 23.20
N THR A 574 -3.08 -18.59 22.75
CA THR A 574 -3.72 -18.24 21.48
C THR A 574 -2.67 -18.00 20.40
N PRO A 575 -2.97 -18.30 19.12
CA PRO A 575 -2.07 -17.95 18.02
C PRO A 575 -1.76 -16.45 18.03
N PRO A 576 -0.48 -16.04 17.89
CA PRO A 576 -0.12 -14.63 17.83
C PRO A 576 -0.77 -13.97 16.61
N PRO A 577 -1.06 -12.66 16.68
CA PRO A 577 -1.60 -11.93 15.55
C PRO A 577 -0.63 -11.91 14.37
N SER A 578 -1.18 -11.83 13.16
CA SER A 578 -0.38 -11.53 11.97
C SER A 578 0.35 -10.19 12.17
N ARG A 579 1.59 -10.07 11.67
CA ARG A 579 2.29 -8.77 11.57
C ARG A 579 1.51 -7.74 10.76
N ASP A 580 0.64 -8.19 9.86
CA ASP A 580 -0.25 -7.34 9.07
C ASP A 580 -1.45 -6.80 9.87
N MET A 581 -1.62 -7.19 11.13
CA MET A 581 -2.65 -6.61 11.98
C MET A 581 -2.34 -5.12 12.11
N GLU A 582 -3.18 -4.28 11.50
CA GLU A 582 -3.02 -2.83 11.53
C GLU A 582 -3.21 -2.36 12.98
N LEU A 583 -2.12 -2.30 13.73
CA LEU A 583 -2.03 -1.69 15.06
C LEU A 583 -2.15 -0.15 14.99
N GLY A 584 -2.50 0.40 13.82
CA GLY A 584 -2.54 1.82 13.55
C GLY A 584 -3.72 2.50 14.22
N ASN A 585 -3.48 3.68 14.77
CA ASN A 585 -4.53 4.54 15.29
C ASN A 585 -5.36 5.09 14.13
N VAL A 586 -6.69 5.00 14.23
CA VAL A 586 -7.56 5.61 13.21
C VAL A 586 -7.45 7.13 13.31
N PRO A 587 -7.17 7.84 12.21
CA PRO A 587 -7.05 9.29 12.25
C PRO A 587 -8.38 9.92 12.65
N LYS A 588 -8.34 10.90 13.55
CA LYS A 588 -9.53 11.71 13.87
C LYS A 588 -9.66 12.85 12.86
N LEU A 589 -10.89 13.16 12.46
CA LEU A 589 -11.15 14.23 11.48
C LEU A 589 -10.61 15.60 11.91
N ALA A 590 -10.63 15.91 13.21
CA ALA A 590 -10.08 17.17 13.73
C ALA A 590 -8.55 17.24 13.67
N GLU A 591 -7.88 16.09 13.53
CA GLU A 591 -6.42 15.96 13.54
C GLU A 591 -5.85 15.80 12.13
N PHE A 592 -6.70 15.48 11.14
CA PHE A 592 -6.31 15.25 9.75
C PHE A 592 -6.79 16.38 8.83
N ALA A 593 -5.84 17.16 8.32
CA ALA A 593 -6.10 18.20 7.32
C ALA A 593 -6.12 17.57 5.91
N GLY A 594 -7.21 17.76 5.16
CA GLY A 594 -7.31 17.32 3.77
C GLY A 594 -6.95 18.42 2.76
N LEU A 595 -7.05 18.11 1.48
CA LEU A 595 -6.58 18.97 0.38
C LEU A 595 -7.26 20.35 0.33
N SER A 596 -8.54 20.41 0.68
CA SER A 596 -9.33 21.64 0.66
C SER A 596 -9.23 22.48 1.94
N ASP A 597 -8.48 22.02 2.94
CA ASP A 597 -8.25 22.80 4.14
C ASP A 597 -7.17 23.87 3.87
N PRO A 598 -7.29 25.07 4.46
CA PRO A 598 -6.28 26.09 4.28
C PRO A 598 -4.93 25.56 4.73
N THR A 599 -3.93 25.76 3.88
CA THR A 599 -2.56 25.38 4.18
C THR A 599 -2.13 26.21 5.37
N SER A 600 -2.11 25.57 6.53
CA SER A 600 -1.51 26.14 7.71
C SER A 600 -0.03 26.25 7.41
N LYS A 601 0.39 27.33 6.74
CA LYS A 601 1.77 27.81 6.81
C LYS A 601 2.11 27.81 8.29
N HIS A 602 2.99 26.89 8.70
CA HIS A 602 3.36 26.58 10.08
C HIS A 602 2.37 25.74 10.90
N ALA A 603 2.37 24.42 10.67
CA ALA A 603 2.03 23.45 11.73
C ALA A 603 3.22 23.15 12.68
N ASN A 604 4.31 23.95 12.60
CA ASN A 604 5.37 23.99 13.61
C ASN A 604 5.22 25.16 14.60
N ASP A 605 4.24 26.07 14.44
CA ASP A 605 4.02 27.22 15.33
C ASP A 605 2.61 27.27 15.93
N ARG A 606 2.15 26.16 16.50
CA ARG A 606 1.21 26.26 17.62
C ARG A 606 1.94 25.87 18.88
N GLN A 607 2.41 26.90 19.58
CA GLN A 607 2.64 26.89 21.02
C GLN A 607 1.39 26.32 21.69
N ASP A 608 1.37 25.01 21.92
CA ASP A 608 0.60 24.47 23.02
C ASP A 608 1.25 25.01 24.30
N THR A 609 0.37 25.55 25.11
CA THR A 609 0.62 26.31 26.33
C THR A 609 1.52 25.58 27.33
N LEU A 610 2.60 26.27 27.73
CA LEU A 610 3.18 26.35 29.09
C LEU A 610 3.60 25.04 29.79
N ASN A 611 4.92 24.94 30.04
CA ASN A 611 5.68 24.14 31.03
C ASN A 611 6.46 22.88 30.62
N ASP A 612 6.59 22.54 29.34
CA ASP A 612 7.53 21.47 28.96
C ASP A 612 8.97 22.00 28.76
N LYS A 613 9.93 21.35 29.43
CA LYS A 613 11.37 21.64 29.33
C LYS A 613 11.83 21.47 27.87
N GLN A 614 12.36 22.52 27.27
CA GLN A 614 12.99 22.43 25.94
C GLN A 614 14.16 21.43 25.96
N VAL A 615 14.24 20.60 24.92
CA VAL A 615 15.30 19.60 24.77
C VAL A 615 16.60 20.31 24.39
N THR A 616 17.67 20.05 25.12
CA THR A 616 19.00 20.61 24.82
C THR A 616 19.59 19.98 23.55
N LEU A 617 20.56 20.67 22.92
CA LEU A 617 21.25 20.15 21.73
C LEU A 617 21.92 18.79 22.00
N ASP A 618 22.57 18.63 23.15
CA ASP A 618 23.28 17.40 23.52
C ASP A 618 22.32 16.23 23.79
N GLU A 619 21.23 16.47 24.53
CA GLU A 619 20.16 15.46 24.75
C GLU A 619 19.56 14.99 23.41
N PHE A 620 19.34 15.92 22.47
CA PHE A 620 18.82 15.58 21.15
C PHE A 620 19.85 14.83 20.29
N ARG A 621 21.13 15.24 20.32
CA ARG A 621 22.23 14.57 19.61
C ARG A 621 22.35 13.11 20.05
N GLU A 622 22.41 12.87 21.36
CA GLU A 622 22.49 11.51 21.93
C GLU A 622 21.30 10.65 21.47
N LYS A 623 20.08 11.19 21.54
CA LYS A 623 18.86 10.49 21.10
C LYS A 623 18.92 10.07 19.63
N ILE A 624 19.36 10.96 18.73
CA ILE A 624 19.50 10.65 17.31
C ILE A 624 20.61 9.63 17.05
N TYR A 625 21.73 9.72 17.76
CA TYR A 625 22.85 8.79 17.60
C TYR A 625 22.42 7.38 18.03
N GLU A 626 21.72 7.26 19.16
CA GLU A 626 21.15 6.00 19.64
C GLU A 626 20.14 5.40 18.64
N LEU A 627 19.20 6.21 18.15
CA LEU A 627 18.22 5.79 17.14
C LEU A 627 18.88 5.21 15.90
N ARG A 628 19.95 5.87 15.41
CA ARG A 628 20.69 5.44 14.22
C ARG A 628 21.80 4.43 14.51
N GLY A 629 21.98 4.01 15.76
CA GLY A 629 22.96 2.99 16.15
C GLY A 629 24.43 3.44 16.17
N ARG A 630 24.71 4.74 16.24
CA ARG A 630 26.04 5.25 16.61
C ARG A 630 26.17 5.19 18.13
N LYS A 631 27.35 4.81 18.64
CA LYS A 631 27.67 5.10 20.05
C LYS A 631 27.74 6.62 20.20
N ALA A 632 27.05 7.14 21.22
CA ALA A 632 27.09 8.56 21.58
C ALA A 632 28.52 9.02 21.86
#